data_AF-A0A4Q7LRI6-F1
#
_entry.id   AF-A0A4Q7LRI6-F1
#
_cell.length_a   1.000
_cell.length_b   1.000
_cell.length_c   1.000
_cell.angle_alpha   90.00
_cell.angle_beta   90.00
_cell.angle_gamma   90.00
#
_symmetry.space_group_name_H-M   'P 1'
#
loop_
_entity.id
_entity.type
_entity.pdbx_description
1 polymer ?
#
loop_
_entity_poly.entity_id
_entity_poly.type
_entity_poly.pdbx_seq_one_letter_code
_entity_poly.pdbx_strand_id
1 'polypeptide(L)'
;MLNRLPTPTQLPPLGLMLDDIGAPSSAAIAKALDVTVRTVERWRYIDQAPRPVELALYWLTRWGQDAAACEAVNFRALQQTELAILRGEVARLRGELARVLAVADFGCANDAAATVSPARPLEQVAPARPVLQVVRV
;
A
#
# COMPACT_ATOMS: atom_id res chain seq x y z
N MET A 1 -11.37 7.33 -2.38
CA MET A 1 -10.53 7.01 -3.56
C MET A 1 -10.84 7.84 -4.80
N LEU A 2 -11.99 8.51 -4.89
CA LEU A 2 -12.32 9.38 -6.05
C LEU A 2 -11.42 10.60 -6.20
N ASN A 3 -10.81 11.08 -5.11
CA ASN A 3 -9.87 12.21 -5.12
C ASN A 3 -8.55 11.92 -5.85
N ARG A 4 -8.34 10.68 -6.33
CA ARG A 4 -7.14 10.25 -7.04
C ARG A 4 -7.31 10.25 -8.55
N LEU A 5 -8.53 10.48 -9.04
CA LEU A 5 -8.76 10.60 -10.47
C LEU A 5 -8.08 11.88 -10.96
N PRO A 6 -7.32 11.83 -12.06
CA PRO A 6 -6.77 13.04 -12.64
C PRO A 6 -7.90 14.01 -12.96
N THR A 7 -7.69 15.27 -12.60
CA THR A 7 -8.61 16.34 -12.92
C THR A 7 -8.59 16.61 -14.43
N PRO A 8 -9.61 17.27 -14.99
CA PRO A 8 -9.62 17.61 -16.42
C PRO A 8 -8.38 18.41 -16.86
N THR A 9 -7.77 19.17 -15.95
CA THR A 9 -6.53 19.93 -16.22
C THR A 9 -5.27 19.06 -16.22
N GLN A 10 -5.32 17.90 -15.57
CA GLN A 10 -4.21 16.93 -15.50
C GLN A 10 -4.28 15.88 -16.60
N LEU A 11 -5.44 15.71 -17.24
CA LEU A 11 -5.63 14.78 -18.35
C LEU A 11 -5.04 15.37 -19.64
N PRO A 12 -4.08 14.68 -20.28
CA PRO A 12 -3.58 15.09 -21.57
C PRO A 12 -4.63 14.90 -22.67
N PRO A 13 -4.47 15.56 -23.84
CA PRO A 13 -5.30 15.30 -25.02
C PRO A 13 -5.18 13.85 -25.48
N LEU A 14 -6.22 13.35 -26.16
CA LEU A 14 -6.30 11.94 -26.55
C LEU A 14 -5.12 11.51 -27.42
N GLY A 15 -4.74 12.32 -28.40
CA GLY A 15 -3.61 12.06 -29.30
C GLY A 15 -2.31 11.86 -28.53
N LEU A 16 -2.03 12.72 -27.56
CA LEU A 16 -0.82 12.61 -26.74
C LEU A 16 -0.81 11.32 -25.90
N MET A 17 -1.96 10.94 -25.33
CA MET A 17 -2.07 9.68 -24.60
C MET A 17 -1.86 8.48 -25.51
N LEU A 18 -2.44 8.52 -26.71
CA LEU A 18 -2.33 7.44 -27.70
C LEU A 18 -0.90 7.30 -28.23
N ASP A 19 -0.18 8.40 -28.41
CA ASP A 19 1.21 8.39 -28.84
C ASP A 19 2.12 7.80 -27.76
N ASP A 20 1.88 8.11 -26.48
CA ASP A 20 2.66 7.57 -25.36
C ASP A 20 2.49 6.04 -25.22
N ILE A 21 1.29 5.50 -25.46
CA ILE A 21 1.03 4.05 -25.42
C ILE A 21 1.43 3.32 -26.73
N GLY A 22 2.16 3.98 -27.63
CA GLY A 22 2.71 3.37 -28.84
C GLY A 22 1.81 3.44 -30.08
N ALA A 23 0.94 4.45 -30.16
CA ALA A 23 0.06 4.74 -31.28
C ALA A 23 -0.75 3.52 -31.80
N PRO A 24 -1.53 2.83 -30.94
CA PRO A 24 -2.26 1.63 -31.32
C PRO A 24 -3.32 1.92 -32.40
N SER A 25 -3.57 0.96 -33.27
CA SER A 25 -4.57 1.11 -34.35
C SER A 25 -5.97 1.34 -33.77
N SER A 26 -6.82 2.06 -34.51
CA SER A 26 -8.22 2.29 -34.11
C SER A 26 -8.99 0.99 -33.88
N ALA A 27 -8.65 -0.07 -34.63
CA ALA A 27 -9.22 -1.41 -34.45
C ALA A 27 -8.81 -2.06 -33.12
N ALA A 28 -7.55 -1.90 -32.69
CA ALA A 28 -7.08 -2.42 -31.41
C ALA A 28 -7.77 -1.73 -30.23
N ILE A 29 -7.88 -0.39 -30.29
CA ILE A 29 -8.59 0.40 -29.27
C ILE A 29 -10.07 0.02 -29.23
N ALA A 30 -10.71 -0.09 -30.40
CA ALA A 30 -12.11 -0.49 -30.52
C ALA A 30 -12.39 -1.85 -29.87
N LYS A 31 -11.51 -2.83 -30.13
CA LYS A 31 -11.58 -4.17 -29.52
C LYS A 31 -11.37 -4.12 -28.00
N ALA A 32 -10.42 -3.33 -27.51
CA ALA A 32 -10.10 -3.24 -26.09
C ALA A 32 -11.21 -2.55 -25.27
N LEU A 33 -11.86 -1.56 -25.86
CA LEU A 33 -12.90 -0.75 -25.21
C LEU A 33 -14.34 -1.22 -25.52
N ASP A 34 -14.48 -2.29 -26.31
CA ASP A 34 -15.77 -2.82 -26.78
C ASP A 34 -16.66 -1.78 -27.47
N VAL A 35 -16.07 -1.04 -28.43
CA VAL A 35 -16.75 -0.03 -29.24
C VAL A 35 -16.49 -0.24 -30.72
N THR A 36 -17.24 0.45 -31.59
CA THR A 36 -16.99 0.40 -33.04
C THR A 36 -15.74 1.19 -33.42
N VAL A 37 -15.05 0.77 -34.49
CA VAL A 37 -13.88 1.50 -35.04
C VAL A 37 -14.25 2.94 -35.41
N ARG A 38 -15.44 3.16 -36.00
CA ARG A 38 -15.97 4.48 -36.34
C ARG A 38 -16.06 5.40 -35.13
N THR A 39 -16.40 4.86 -33.96
CA THR A 39 -16.44 5.63 -32.70
C THR A 39 -15.04 6.11 -32.32
N VAL A 40 -14.04 5.24 -32.40
CA VAL A 40 -12.64 5.58 -32.08
C VAL A 40 -12.06 6.59 -33.08
N GLU A 41 -12.35 6.42 -34.37
CA GLU A 41 -11.94 7.38 -35.41
C GLU A 41 -12.56 8.75 -35.17
N ARG A 42 -13.83 8.81 -34.78
CA ARG A 42 -14.49 10.06 -34.38
C ARG A 42 -13.74 10.72 -33.22
N TRP A 43 -13.39 9.96 -32.18
CA TRP A 43 -12.64 10.48 -31.03
C TRP A 43 -11.28 11.03 -31.42
N ARG A 44 -10.54 10.31 -32.27
CA ARG A 44 -9.25 10.76 -32.82
C ARG A 44 -9.38 12.05 -33.61
N TYR A 45 -10.44 12.17 -34.42
CA TYR A 45 -10.67 13.38 -35.22
C TYR A 45 -10.94 14.61 -34.36
N ILE A 46 -11.70 14.48 -33.28
CA ILE A 46 -12.01 15.59 -32.35
C ILE A 46 -10.99 15.73 -31.21
N ASP A 47 -9.96 14.88 -31.18
CA ASP A 47 -8.95 14.75 -30.12
C ASP A 47 -9.52 14.60 -28.70
N GLN A 48 -10.67 13.94 -28.58
CA GLN A 48 -11.42 13.82 -27.33
C GLN A 48 -12.26 12.54 -27.28
N ALA A 49 -12.30 11.90 -26.12
CA ALA A 49 -13.14 10.73 -25.86
C ALA A 49 -14.03 10.96 -24.63
N PRO A 50 -15.04 10.11 -24.38
CA PRO A 50 -15.80 10.16 -23.14
C PRO A 50 -14.86 10.01 -21.95
N ARG A 51 -15.09 10.78 -20.88
CA ARG A 51 -14.21 10.82 -19.70
C ARG A 51 -13.82 9.44 -19.13
N PRO A 52 -14.73 8.44 -19.02
CA PRO A 52 -14.33 7.11 -18.57
C PRO A 52 -13.28 6.43 -19.47
N VAL A 53 -13.33 6.67 -20.79
CA VAL A 53 -12.36 6.15 -21.76
C VAL A 53 -11.02 6.85 -21.61
N GLU A 54 -11.02 8.18 -21.50
CA GLU A 54 -9.79 8.95 -21.30
C GLU A 54 -9.09 8.54 -20.00
N LEU A 55 -9.86 8.34 -18.92
CA LEU A 55 -9.33 7.83 -17.65
C LEU A 55 -8.73 6.43 -17.80
N ALA A 56 -9.40 5.53 -18.52
CA ALA A 56 -8.89 4.18 -18.76
C ALA A 56 -7.57 4.21 -19.55
N LEU A 57 -7.51 5.01 -20.61
CA LEU A 57 -6.30 5.17 -21.43
C LEU A 57 -5.17 5.86 -20.64
N TYR A 58 -5.48 6.87 -19.84
CA TYR A 58 -4.51 7.56 -18.99
C TYR A 58 -3.75 6.60 -18.09
N TRP A 59 -4.42 5.63 -17.46
CA TRP A 59 -3.73 4.65 -16.60
C TRP A 59 -2.81 3.69 -17.37
N LEU A 60 -2.90 3.60 -18.69
CA LEU A 60 -1.98 2.83 -19.52
C LEU A 60 -0.73 3.64 -19.93
N THR A 61 -0.79 4.97 -19.85
CA THR A 61 0.34 5.85 -20.15
C THR A 61 1.44 5.73 -19.10
N ARG A 62 2.66 6.15 -19.46
CA ARG A 62 3.80 6.26 -18.54
C ARG A 62 3.48 7.09 -17.31
N TRP A 63 2.81 8.25 -17.48
CA TRP A 63 2.44 9.11 -16.35
C TRP A 63 1.46 8.43 -15.39
N GLY A 64 0.48 7.70 -15.93
CA GLY A 64 -0.46 6.93 -15.12
C GLY A 64 0.22 5.79 -14.35
N GLN A 65 1.14 5.07 -15.01
CA GLN A 65 1.91 4.00 -14.38
C GLN A 65 2.86 4.55 -13.30
N ASP A 66 3.53 5.68 -13.53
CA ASP A 66 4.40 6.32 -12.56
C ASP A 66 3.62 6.79 -11.32
N ALA A 67 2.43 7.37 -11.51
CA ALA A 67 1.55 7.75 -10.41
C ALA A 67 1.13 6.54 -9.56
N ALA A 68 0.74 5.43 -10.20
CA ALA A 68 0.37 4.20 -9.52
C ALA A 68 1.58 3.58 -8.76
N ALA A 69 2.77 3.60 -9.36
CA ALA A 69 3.99 3.09 -8.74
C ALA A 69 4.38 3.92 -7.50
N CYS A 70 4.29 5.25 -7.58
CA CYS A 70 4.54 6.13 -6.44
C CYS A 70 3.57 5.85 -5.29
N GLU A 71 2.29 5.64 -5.59
CA GLU A 71 1.30 5.29 -4.58
C GLU A 71 1.61 3.94 -3.92
N ALA A 72 2.00 2.93 -4.69
CA ALA A 72 2.35 1.61 -4.17
C ALA A 72 3.54 1.69 -3.18
N VAL A 73 4.56 2.51 -3.49
CA VAL A 73 5.70 2.74 -2.59
C VAL A 73 5.25 3.42 -1.30
N ASN A 74 4.43 4.47 -1.39
CA ASN A 74 3.92 5.20 -0.23
C ASN A 74 3.05 4.30 0.66
N PHE A 75 2.18 3.50 0.05
CA PHE A 75 1.34 2.55 0.77
C PHE A 75 2.19 1.49 1.50
N ARG A 76 3.23 0.96 0.83
CA ARG A 76 4.15 0.00 1.45
C ARG A 76 4.87 0.60 2.66
N ALA A 77 5.37 1.83 2.57
CA ALA A 77 6.06 2.48 3.68
C ALA A 77 5.14 2.68 4.90
N LEU A 78 3.88 3.09 4.65
CA LEU A 78 2.87 3.22 5.70
C LEU A 78 2.61 1.88 6.38
N GLN A 79 2.37 0.82 5.61
CA GLN A 79 2.10 -0.53 6.13
C GLN A 79 3.29 -1.09 6.90
N GLN A 80 4.52 -0.84 6.46
CA GLN A 80 5.73 -1.24 7.19
C GLN A 80 5.82 -0.56 8.56
N THR A 81 5.48 0.73 8.61
CA THR A 81 5.48 1.50 9.86
C THR A 81 4.41 0.97 10.82
N GLU A 82 3.20 0.74 10.32
CA GLU A 82 2.09 0.18 11.09
C GLU A 82 2.46 -1.20 11.67
N LEU A 83 3.03 -2.10 10.86
CA LEU A 83 3.47 -3.42 11.32
C LEU A 83 4.57 -3.33 12.39
N ALA A 84 5.50 -2.38 12.26
CA ALA A 84 6.55 -2.18 13.25
C ALA A 84 5.98 -1.72 14.60
N ILE A 85 5.03 -0.78 14.58
CA ILE A 85 4.34 -0.29 15.78
C ILE A 85 3.57 -1.44 16.44
N LEU A 86 2.73 -2.15 15.68
CA LEU A 86 1.93 -3.26 16.21
C LEU A 86 2.81 -4.37 16.82
N ARG A 87 3.94 -4.70 16.19
CA ARG A 87 4.90 -5.68 16.75
C ARG A 87 5.53 -5.18 18.05
N GLY A 88 5.87 -3.90 18.11
CA GLY A 88 6.38 -3.26 19.32
C GLY A 88 5.37 -3.30 20.46
N GLU A 89 4.09 -3.00 20.17
CA GLU A 89 3.01 -3.06 21.17
C GLU A 89 2.75 -4.49 21.66
N VAL A 90 2.71 -5.47 20.76
CA VAL A 90 2.58 -6.89 21.16
C VAL A 90 3.74 -7.32 22.04
N ALA A 91 4.98 -6.92 21.71
CA ALA A 91 6.14 -7.22 22.54
C ALA A 91 6.04 -6.56 23.92
N ARG A 92 5.64 -5.29 23.98
CA ARG A 92 5.42 -4.56 25.24
C ARG A 92 4.35 -5.23 26.10
N LEU A 93 3.18 -5.50 25.54
CA LEU A 93 2.07 -6.12 26.26
C LEU A 93 2.42 -7.53 26.75
N ARG A 94 3.14 -8.32 25.95
CA ARG A 94 3.65 -9.63 26.39
C ARG A 94 4.64 -9.50 27.53
N GLY A 95 5.52 -8.49 27.49
CA GLY A 95 6.45 -8.20 28.57
C GLY A 95 5.74 -7.77 29.86
N GLU A 96 4.71 -6.92 29.75
CA GLU A 96 3.88 -6.50 30.89
C GLU A 96 3.12 -7.69 31.48
N LEU A 97 2.50 -8.52 30.64
CA LEU A 97 1.84 -9.75 31.08
C LEU A 97 2.83 -10.67 31.79
N ALA A 98 4.00 -10.92 31.21
CA ALA A 98 5.03 -11.75 31.83
C ALA A 98 5.48 -11.19 33.19
N ARG A 99 5.64 -9.86 33.31
CA ARG A 99 5.95 -9.20 34.59
C ARG A 99 4.84 -9.38 35.62
N VAL A 100 3.58 -9.18 35.22
CA VAL A 100 2.44 -9.39 36.11
C VAL A 100 2.37 -10.85 36.54
N LEU A 101 2.47 -11.80 35.61
CA LEU A 101 2.48 -13.23 35.93
C LEU A 101 3.65 -13.64 36.84
N ALA A 102 4.81 -12.99 36.71
CA ALA A 102 5.97 -13.27 37.56
C ALA A 102 5.85 -12.71 38.99
N VAL A 103 5.13 -11.59 39.17
CA VAL A 103 4.89 -10.98 40.50
C VAL A 103 3.62 -11.55 41.14
N ALA A 104 2.68 -12.00 40.32
CA ALA A 104 1.45 -12.58 40.79
C ALA A 104 1.70 -14.00 41.31
N ASP A 105 1.79 -14.09 42.63
CA ASP A 105 1.45 -15.31 43.35
C ASP A 105 -0.08 -15.49 43.19
N PHE A 106 -0.50 -16.01 42.04
CA PHE A 106 -1.86 -16.52 41.86
C PHE A 106 -1.98 -17.84 42.64
N GLY A 107 -1.71 -17.78 43.95
CA GLY A 107 -2.41 -18.65 44.87
C GLY A 107 -3.89 -18.38 44.60
N CYS A 108 -4.58 -19.34 44.00
CA CYS A 108 -6.01 -19.38 44.15
C CYS A 108 -6.25 -19.19 45.65
N ALA A 109 -7.22 -18.36 46.06
CA ALA A 109 -7.59 -18.23 47.46
C ALA A 109 -8.05 -19.58 48.10
N ASN A 110 -7.90 -20.69 47.38
CA ASN A 110 -8.22 -22.05 47.75
C ASN A 110 -7.29 -23.16 47.22
N ASP A 111 -6.10 -22.90 46.64
CA ASP A 111 -5.25 -24.02 46.14
C ASP A 111 -4.35 -24.63 47.22
N ALA A 112 -4.60 -25.91 47.51
CA ALA A 112 -3.76 -26.73 48.38
C ALA A 112 -2.70 -27.47 47.56
N ALA A 113 -1.44 -27.10 47.78
CA ALA A 113 -0.20 -27.83 47.44
C ALA A 113 0.27 -27.88 45.97
N ALA A 114 1.33 -27.13 45.65
CA ALA A 114 2.35 -27.54 44.68
C ALA A 114 3.70 -26.87 44.96
N THR A 115 4.56 -27.56 45.71
CA THR A 115 5.98 -27.25 45.93
C THR A 115 6.81 -27.61 44.70
N VAL A 116 7.28 -26.65 43.90
CA VAL A 116 8.36 -26.88 42.91
C VAL A 116 9.32 -25.68 42.79
N SER A 117 10.61 -25.99 42.80
CA SER A 117 11.83 -25.15 42.88
C SER A 117 12.06 -24.18 41.69
N PRO A 118 12.83 -23.08 41.88
CA PRO A 118 13.02 -22.06 40.84
C PRO A 118 14.07 -22.48 39.78
N ALA A 119 13.70 -22.36 38.50
CA ALA A 119 14.62 -22.52 37.38
C ALA A 119 15.30 -21.19 36.98
N ARG A 120 16.56 -21.31 36.56
CA ARG A 120 17.61 -20.30 36.29
C ARG A 120 17.19 -19.18 35.30
N PRO A 121 17.75 -17.95 35.40
CA PRO A 121 17.38 -16.83 34.53
C PRO A 121 17.86 -17.03 33.09
N LEU A 122 17.00 -16.69 32.12
CA LEU A 122 17.38 -16.57 30.71
C LEU A 122 17.97 -15.18 30.44
N GLU A 123 19.15 -15.18 29.84
CA GLU A 123 19.97 -14.03 29.47
C GLU A 123 19.21 -13.11 28.49
N GLN A 124 19.06 -11.84 28.87
CA GLN A 124 18.39 -10.82 28.05
C GLN A 124 19.29 -10.40 26.88
N VAL A 125 18.92 -10.79 25.65
CA VAL A 125 19.52 -10.23 24.43
C VAL A 125 18.85 -8.89 24.13
N ALA A 126 19.61 -7.81 24.26
CA ALA A 126 19.14 -6.45 23.98
C ALA A 126 18.77 -6.27 22.49
N PRO A 127 17.63 -5.65 22.16
CA PRO A 127 17.29 -5.36 20.76
C PRO A 127 18.20 -4.26 20.21
N ALA A 128 18.83 -4.54 19.07
CA ALA A 128 19.63 -3.57 18.33
C ALA A 128 18.76 -2.37 17.91
N ARG A 129 19.21 -1.15 18.27
CA ARG A 129 18.56 0.09 17.85
C ARG A 129 18.63 0.22 16.32
N PRO A 130 17.52 0.43 15.61
CA PRO A 130 17.60 0.81 14.20
C PRO A 130 18.14 2.24 14.09
N VAL A 131 19.24 2.40 13.37
CA VAL A 131 19.78 3.71 12.98
C VAL A 131 18.84 4.31 11.94
N LEU A 132 18.07 5.31 12.34
CA LEU A 132 17.30 6.15 11.42
C LEU A 132 18.29 6.98 10.60
N GLN A 133 18.57 6.57 9.37
CA GLN A 133 19.16 7.48 8.39
C GLN A 133 18.09 8.43 7.89
N VAL A 134 18.14 9.66 8.40
CA VAL A 134 17.41 10.80 7.87
C VAL A 134 18.05 11.16 6.52
N VAL A 135 17.40 10.75 5.43
CA VAL A 135 17.73 11.27 4.09
C VAL A 135 17.19 12.70 4.04
N ARG A 136 18.09 13.68 4.13
CA ARG A 136 17.76 15.08 3.81
C ARG A 136 17.73 15.22 2.29
N VAL A 137 16.60 15.75 1.79
CA VAL A 137 16.43 16.27 0.42
C VAL A 137 17.16 17.60 0.30
#